data_AF-A0A9X6NM60-F1
#
_entry.id   AF-A0A9X6NM60-F1
#
_cell.length_a   1.000
_cell.length_b   1.000
_cell.length_c   1.000
_cell.angle_alpha   90.00
_cell.angle_beta   90.00
_cell.angle_gamma   90.00
#
_symmetry.space_group_name_H-M   'P 1'
#
loop_
_entity.id
_entity.type
_entity.pdbx_description
1 polymer ?
#
loop_
_entity_poly.entity_id
_entity_poly.type
_entity_poly.pdbx_seq_one_letter_code
_entity_poly.pdbx_strand_id
1 'polypeptide(L)'
;VYQAEVDGYKTWNKYFGRGLSVDGFKTALHDFLFNGRRFLHELIPDILTQLRQLSQVVRSLDGFRFYSSSLLIMYEGAPTCGPSEESEQVAPPATSISSSGAGLTVDVKMIDFAHSSLPTSNASAVRHRGPDTGYLFGLDNLIRLLEELLSSTVPLTV
;
A
#
# COMPACT_ATOMS: atom_id res chain seq x y z
N VAL A 1 -4.29 10.66 -6.83
CA VAL A 1 -4.60 10.85 -5.39
C VAL A 1 -5.75 11.83 -5.28
N TYR A 2 -6.83 11.42 -4.63
CA TYR A 2 -8.00 12.25 -4.43
C TYR A 2 -7.67 13.46 -3.53
N GLN A 3 -8.27 14.61 -3.81
CA GLN A 3 -8.09 15.88 -3.09
C GLN A 3 -9.47 16.38 -2.63
N ALA A 4 -9.79 16.16 -1.36
CA ALA A 4 -11.11 16.40 -0.77
C ALA A 4 -11.50 17.88 -0.62
N GLU A 5 -10.55 18.81 -0.73
CA GLU A 5 -10.86 20.24 -0.73
C GLU A 5 -11.45 20.72 -2.05
N VAL A 6 -10.98 20.15 -3.16
CA VAL A 6 -11.32 20.59 -4.52
C VAL A 6 -12.15 19.55 -5.28
N ASP A 7 -12.54 18.46 -4.61
CA ASP A 7 -13.26 17.32 -5.19
C ASP A 7 -12.66 16.87 -6.53
N GLY A 8 -11.35 16.58 -6.50
CA GLY A 8 -10.59 16.31 -7.72
C GLY A 8 -9.42 15.37 -7.48
N TYR A 9 -8.63 15.14 -8.54
CA TYR A 9 -7.48 14.22 -8.48
C TYR A 9 -6.17 14.92 -8.84
N LYS A 10 -5.17 14.79 -7.97
CA LYS A 10 -3.77 15.08 -8.28
C LYS A 10 -3.15 13.83 -8.92
N THR A 11 -2.58 13.99 -10.12
CA THR A 11 -1.92 12.91 -10.86
C THR A 11 -0.49 13.27 -11.19
N TRP A 12 0.40 12.30 -11.14
CA TRP A 12 1.79 12.46 -11.54
C TRP A 12 2.13 11.51 -12.68
N ASN A 13 3.00 11.94 -13.58
CA ASN A 13 3.45 11.12 -14.70
C ASN A 13 4.77 10.39 -14.38
N LYS A 14 5.23 9.55 -15.31
CA LYS A 14 6.48 8.78 -15.17
C LYS A 14 7.73 9.64 -15.00
N TYR A 15 7.74 10.87 -15.52
CA TYR A 15 8.91 11.75 -15.46
C TYR A 15 9.09 12.34 -14.06
N PHE A 16 7.97 12.63 -13.38
CA PHE A 16 8.00 12.98 -11.96
C PHE A 16 8.67 11.87 -11.14
N GLY A 17 8.21 10.62 -11.27
CA GLY A 17 8.76 9.49 -10.51
C GLY A 17 10.24 9.22 -10.78
N ARG A 18 10.68 9.35 -12.04
CA ARG A 18 12.09 9.15 -12.43
C ARG A 18 13.05 10.21 -11.87
N GLY A 19 12.53 11.39 -11.56
CA GLY A 19 13.33 12.52 -11.04
C GLY A 19 13.43 12.56 -9.51
N LEU A 20 12.81 11.62 -8.79
CA LEU A 20 12.80 11.64 -7.34
C LEU A 20 14.17 11.26 -6.76
N SER A 21 14.66 12.09 -5.84
CA SER A 21 15.72 11.72 -4.91
C SER A 21 15.17 10.82 -3.79
N VAL A 22 16.04 10.35 -2.89
CA VAL A 22 15.62 9.58 -1.71
C VAL A 22 14.62 10.37 -0.87
N ASP A 23 14.91 11.65 -0.56
CA ASP A 23 14.01 12.51 0.19
C ASP A 23 12.76 12.86 -0.62
N GLY A 24 12.92 13.09 -1.94
CA GLY A 24 11.80 13.33 -2.83
C GLY A 24 10.81 12.17 -2.86
N PHE A 25 11.30 10.92 -2.77
CA PHE A 25 10.44 9.74 -2.68
C PHE A 25 9.69 9.67 -1.34
N LYS A 26 10.32 10.03 -0.22
CA LYS A 26 9.63 10.14 1.08
C LYS A 26 8.49 11.16 1.02
N THR A 27 8.75 12.34 0.45
CA THR A 27 7.73 13.37 0.23
C THR A 27 6.63 12.88 -0.70
N ALA A 28 6.98 12.20 -1.80
CA ALA A 28 5.98 11.65 -2.72
C ALA A 28 5.10 10.57 -2.07
N LEU A 29 5.66 9.75 -1.18
CA LEU A 29 4.91 8.76 -0.42
C LEU A 29 3.97 9.41 0.61
N HIS A 30 4.42 10.50 1.25
CA HIS A 30 3.56 11.31 2.11
C HIS A 30 2.41 11.94 1.31
N ASP A 31 2.73 12.60 0.19
CA ASP A 31 1.75 13.19 -0.75
C ASP A 31 0.77 12.14 -1.28
N PHE A 32 1.22 10.90 -1.48
CA PHE A 32 0.35 9.80 -1.89
C PHE A 32 -0.72 9.50 -0.84
N LEU A 33 -0.41 9.59 0.46
CA LEU A 33 -1.35 9.34 1.54
C LEU A 33 -2.02 10.61 2.08
N PHE A 34 -1.85 11.76 1.42
CA PHE A 34 -2.47 13.03 1.79
C PHE A 34 -3.65 13.35 0.87
N ASN A 35 -4.87 13.36 1.42
CA ASN A 35 -6.10 13.54 0.64
C ASN A 35 -6.49 15.00 0.40
N GLY A 36 -5.56 15.94 0.55
CA GLY A 36 -5.83 17.39 0.45
C GLY A 36 -6.25 18.03 1.78
N ARG A 37 -6.79 17.27 2.74
CA ARG A 37 -7.19 17.78 4.07
C ARG A 37 -6.34 17.24 5.20
N ARG A 38 -6.06 15.94 5.17
CA ARG A 38 -5.28 15.25 6.20
C ARG A 38 -4.41 14.16 5.61
N PHE A 39 -3.42 13.77 6.40
CA PHE A 39 -2.62 12.57 6.15
C PHE A 39 -3.38 11.34 6.65
N LEU A 40 -3.58 10.35 5.78
CA LEU A 40 -4.33 9.13 6.05
C LEU A 40 -3.44 8.08 6.73
N HIS A 41 -2.90 8.43 7.91
CA HIS A 41 -1.99 7.58 8.67
C HIS A 41 -2.60 6.21 9.02
N GLU A 42 -3.94 6.14 9.15
CA GLU A 42 -4.71 4.94 9.46
C GLU A 42 -4.60 3.84 8.39
N LEU A 43 -4.23 4.19 7.15
CA LEU A 43 -4.04 3.22 6.06
C LEU A 43 -2.69 2.51 6.12
N ILE A 44 -1.69 3.11 6.76
CA ILE A 44 -0.31 2.59 6.75
C ILE A 44 -0.21 1.19 7.38
N PRO A 45 -0.84 0.90 8.55
CA PRO A 45 -0.81 -0.44 9.14
C PRO A 45 -1.34 -1.54 8.21
N ASP A 46 -2.41 -1.26 7.45
CA ASP A 46 -3.01 -2.22 6.52
C ASP A 46 -2.13 -2.43 5.28
N ILE A 47 -1.52 -1.37 4.74
CA ILE A 47 -0.52 -1.46 3.66
C ILE A 47 0.67 -2.31 4.11
N LEU A 48 1.21 -2.02 5.31
CA LEU A 48 2.33 -2.76 5.89
C LEU A 48 2.00 -4.25 6.06
N THR A 49 0.79 -4.56 6.50
CA THR A 49 0.31 -5.94 6.66
C THR A 49 0.34 -6.68 5.31
N GLN A 50 -0.23 -6.10 4.26
CA GLN A 50 -0.25 -6.71 2.93
C GLN A 50 1.15 -6.82 2.30
N LEU A 51 2.02 -5.82 2.48
CA LEU A 51 3.41 -5.86 1.99
C LEU A 51 4.24 -6.92 2.72
N ARG A 52 4.06 -7.10 4.03
CA ARG A 52 4.76 -8.13 4.81
C ARG A 52 4.30 -9.54 4.42
N GLN A 53 3.00 -9.73 4.20
CA GLN A 53 2.46 -10.98 3.66
C GLN A 53 3.04 -11.28 2.28
N LEU A 54 3.05 -10.30 1.38
CA LEU A 54 3.67 -10.45 0.06
C LEU A 54 5.16 -10.79 0.15
N SER A 55 5.90 -10.11 1.04
CA SER A 55 7.33 -10.38 1.28
C SER A 55 7.56 -11.83 1.74
N GLN A 56 6.71 -12.36 2.63
CA GLN A 56 6.77 -13.77 3.03
C GLN A 56 6.52 -14.73 1.86
N VAL A 57 5.51 -14.45 1.02
CA VAL A 57 5.24 -15.25 -0.18
C VAL A 57 6.46 -15.23 -1.11
N VAL A 58 6.99 -14.06 -1.46
CA VAL A 58 8.15 -13.95 -2.37
C VAL A 58 9.39 -14.62 -1.79
N ARG A 59 9.62 -14.57 -0.47
CA ARG A 59 10.71 -15.31 0.21
C ARG A 59 10.59 -16.83 0.07
N SER A 60 9.37 -17.36 -0.03
CA SER A 60 9.10 -18.79 -0.19
C SER A 60 9.22 -19.29 -1.64
N LEU A 61 9.21 -18.39 -2.62
CA LEU A 61 9.24 -18.73 -4.04
C LEU A 61 10.66 -18.94 -4.53
N ASP A 62 11.08 -20.20 -4.68
CA ASP A 62 12.39 -20.54 -5.24
C ASP A 62 12.39 -20.39 -6.76
N GLY A 63 13.39 -19.69 -7.31
CA GLY A 63 13.63 -19.59 -8.76
C GLY A 63 12.69 -18.65 -9.54
N PHE A 64 11.67 -18.06 -8.90
CA PHE A 64 10.85 -17.01 -9.51
C PHE A 64 11.62 -15.69 -9.58
N ARG A 65 11.40 -14.93 -10.66
CA ARG A 65 11.85 -13.53 -10.79
C ARG A 65 10.74 -12.65 -11.35
N PHE A 66 10.51 -11.50 -10.73
CA PHE A 66 9.40 -10.59 -11.06
C PHE A 66 9.92 -9.30 -11.70
N TYR A 67 10.78 -9.42 -12.71
CA TYR A 67 11.36 -8.25 -13.38
C TYR A 67 10.30 -7.36 -14.00
N SER A 68 10.47 -6.04 -13.83
CA SER A 68 9.60 -5.01 -14.37
C SER A 68 8.12 -5.12 -13.96
N SER A 69 7.81 -5.95 -12.96
CA SER A 69 6.48 -5.97 -12.33
C SER A 69 6.33 -4.77 -11.38
N SER A 70 5.08 -4.41 -11.10
CA SER A 70 4.75 -3.25 -10.27
C SER A 70 3.88 -3.65 -9.08
N LEU A 71 3.91 -2.82 -8.04
CA LEU A 71 2.90 -2.82 -6.99
C LEU A 71 1.86 -1.75 -7.30
N LEU A 72 0.58 -2.13 -7.22
CA LEU A 72 -0.54 -1.22 -7.27
C LEU A 72 -1.13 -1.11 -5.86
N ILE A 73 -1.05 0.09 -5.29
CA ILE A 73 -1.67 0.44 -4.01
C ILE A 73 -2.87 1.33 -4.30
N MET A 74 -4.03 0.95 -3.79
CA MET A 74 -5.29 1.67 -3.99
C MET A 74 -6.02 1.75 -2.67
N TYR A 75 -6.62 2.90 -2.38
CA TYR A 75 -7.35 3.11 -1.14
C TYR A 75 -8.50 4.11 -1.35
N GLU A 76 -9.46 4.10 -0.43
CA GLU A 76 -10.55 5.08 -0.42
C GLU A 76 -10.04 6.44 0.09
N GLY A 77 -10.18 7.50 -0.71
CA GLY A 77 -9.65 8.83 -0.39
C GLY A 77 -10.67 9.77 0.24
N ALA A 78 -11.96 9.47 0.09
CA ALA A 78 -13.04 10.27 0.65
C ALA A 78 -13.04 10.14 2.19
N PRO A 79 -13.30 11.24 2.91
CA PRO A 79 -13.56 11.14 4.34
C PRO A 79 -14.78 10.24 4.53
N THR A 80 -14.67 9.28 5.42
CA THR A 80 -15.82 8.51 5.85
C THR A 80 -16.78 9.50 6.50
N CYS A 81 -17.95 9.71 5.93
CA CYS A 81 -19.03 10.38 6.63
C CYS A 81 -19.26 9.54 7.88
N GLY A 82 -18.80 10.04 9.04
CA GLY A 82 -19.23 9.49 10.31
C GLY A 82 -20.76 9.47 10.36
N PRO A 83 -21.38 8.64 11.21
CA PRO A 83 -22.80 8.74 11.43
C PRO A 83 -23.09 10.19 11.81
N SER A 84 -23.75 10.91 10.91
CA SER A 84 -24.35 12.20 11.20
C SER A 84 -25.25 11.97 12.40
N GLU A 85 -24.96 12.63 13.51
CA GLU A 85 -25.80 12.65 14.71
C GLU A 85 -27.11 13.38 14.42
N GLU A 86 -27.97 12.84 13.57
CA GLU A 86 -29.34 13.33 13.38
C GLU A 86 -30.30 12.15 13.14
N SER A 87 -31.01 11.79 14.22
CA SER A 87 -32.36 11.17 14.32
C SER A 87 -32.40 9.82 15.04
N GLU A 88 -32.85 9.85 16.30
CA GLU A 88 -33.38 8.70 17.04
C GLU A 88 -34.54 8.04 16.30
N GLN A 89 -34.50 6.72 16.09
CA GLN A 89 -35.71 5.88 15.99
C GLN A 89 -35.38 4.36 16.16
N VAL A 90 -35.61 3.89 17.40
CA VAL A 90 -36.05 2.57 17.94
C VAL A 90 -35.90 1.27 17.09
N ALA A 91 -35.26 0.24 17.68
CA ALA A 91 -34.96 -1.13 17.17
C ALA A 91 -36.13 -2.16 17.32
N PRO A 92 -36.01 -3.48 16.94
CA PRO A 92 -35.24 -4.50 17.71
C PRO A 92 -34.62 -5.67 16.82
N PRO A 93 -34.09 -6.82 17.32
CA PRO A 93 -32.70 -7.24 17.03
C PRO A 93 -32.53 -8.65 16.38
N ALA A 94 -31.29 -8.92 15.93
CA ALA A 94 -30.62 -10.22 15.70
C ALA A 94 -30.10 -10.41 14.26
N THR A 95 -28.80 -10.20 14.07
CA THR A 95 -27.82 -11.23 13.66
C THR A 95 -26.44 -10.58 13.68
N SER A 96 -25.57 -11.06 14.55
CA SER A 96 -24.20 -10.62 14.71
C SER A 96 -23.36 -10.97 13.49
N ILE A 97 -23.04 -9.97 12.66
CA ILE A 97 -21.75 -9.86 11.98
C ILE A 97 -21.24 -8.44 12.22
N SER A 98 -20.22 -8.36 13.04
CA SER A 98 -19.46 -7.17 13.37
C SER A 98 -18.67 -6.65 12.17
N SER A 99 -19.08 -5.52 11.59
CA SER A 99 -18.21 -4.39 11.22
C SER A 99 -19.05 -3.24 10.68
N SER A 100 -19.79 -2.60 11.58
CA SER A 100 -20.27 -1.23 11.44
C SER A 100 -19.07 -0.28 11.32
N GLY A 101 -18.80 0.16 10.09
CA GLY A 101 -17.79 1.17 9.76
C GLY A 101 -17.53 1.15 8.27
N ALA A 102 -18.12 2.07 7.52
CA ALA A 102 -17.60 2.43 6.21
C ALA A 102 -16.23 3.06 6.46
N GLY A 103 -15.19 2.23 6.60
CA GLY A 103 -13.82 2.61 6.93
C GLY A 103 -13.01 2.85 5.67
N LEU A 104 -11.88 3.56 5.82
CA LEU A 104 -10.89 3.67 4.76
C LEU A 104 -10.33 2.27 4.48
N THR A 105 -10.55 1.76 3.27
CA THR A 105 -10.02 0.45 2.84
C THR A 105 -8.81 0.64 1.96
N VAL A 106 -7.86 -0.30 2.00
CA VAL A 106 -6.68 -0.31 1.13
C VAL A 106 -6.39 -1.70 0.59
N ASP A 107 -5.90 -1.75 -0.65
CA ASP A 107 -5.47 -2.96 -1.33
C ASP A 107 -4.08 -2.76 -1.94
N VAL A 108 -3.24 -3.80 -1.82
CA VAL A 108 -1.93 -3.91 -2.46
C VAL A 108 -1.95 -5.13 -3.38
N LYS A 109 -1.62 -4.95 -4.66
CA LYS A 109 -1.61 -6.02 -5.67
C LYS A 109 -0.35 -5.96 -6.52
N MET A 110 0.15 -7.12 -6.95
CA MET A 110 1.19 -7.21 -7.98
C MET A 110 0.55 -7.17 -9.37
N ILE A 111 1.17 -6.44 -10.29
CA ILE A 111 0.76 -6.34 -11.70
C ILE A 111 1.96 -6.44 -12.65
N ASP A 112 1.71 -6.53 -13.95
CA ASP A 112 2.70 -6.49 -15.04
C ASP A 112 3.75 -7.63 -15.03
N PHE A 113 3.29 -8.87 -15.27
CA PHE A 113 4.15 -10.06 -15.26
C PHE A 113 4.83 -10.40 -16.60
N ALA A 114 4.80 -9.52 -17.59
CA ALA A 114 5.29 -9.82 -18.95
C ALA A 114 6.77 -10.22 -19.01
N HIS A 115 7.59 -9.75 -18.05
CA HIS A 115 9.01 -10.10 -17.93
C HIS A 115 9.31 -10.97 -16.71
N SER A 116 8.29 -11.55 -16.08
CA SER A 116 8.49 -12.48 -14.99
C SER A 116 9.03 -13.82 -15.50
N SER A 117 9.99 -14.39 -14.79
CA SER A 117 10.59 -15.69 -15.10
C SER A 117 10.14 -16.72 -14.08
N LEU A 118 9.69 -17.87 -14.58
CA LEU A 118 9.32 -19.01 -13.75
C LEU A 118 10.51 -19.97 -13.55
N PRO A 119 10.52 -20.76 -12.47
CA PRO A 119 11.50 -21.81 -12.28
C PRO A 119 11.42 -22.81 -13.43
N THR A 120 12.56 -23.13 -14.04
CA THR A 120 12.61 -24.13 -15.11
C THR A 120 12.76 -25.53 -14.51
N SER A 121 12.00 -26.49 -15.02
CA SER A 121 12.02 -27.88 -14.55
C SER A 121 13.29 -28.65 -14.94
N ASN A 122 14.07 -28.15 -15.89
CA ASN A 122 15.35 -28.73 -16.29
C ASN A 122 16.50 -28.22 -15.40
N ALA A 123 17.09 -29.13 -14.61
CA ALA A 123 18.18 -28.81 -13.69
C ALA A 123 19.41 -28.15 -14.36
N SER A 124 19.63 -28.41 -15.66
CA SER A 124 20.74 -27.86 -16.44
C SER A 124 20.48 -26.46 -17.02
N ALA A 125 19.25 -25.94 -16.98
CA ALA A 125 18.93 -24.58 -17.45
C ALA A 125 18.35 -23.68 -16.36
N VAL A 126 18.46 -24.07 -15.08
CA VAL A 126 18.05 -23.25 -13.93
C VAL A 126 18.81 -21.93 -13.95
N ARG A 127 18.15 -20.86 -14.39
CA ARG A 127 18.73 -19.51 -14.46
C ARG A 127 18.81 -18.82 -13.11
N HIS A 128 17.91 -19.18 -12.19
CA HIS A 128 17.78 -18.54 -10.89
C HIS A 128 17.56 -19.57 -9.79
N ARG A 129 18.22 -19.38 -8.64
CA ARG A 129 17.98 -20.09 -7.39
C ARG A 129 17.69 -19.08 -6.28
N GLY A 130 16.99 -19.54 -5.26
CA GLY A 130 16.53 -18.74 -4.13
C GLY A 130 15.43 -17.74 -4.51
N PRO A 131 14.93 -17.00 -3.50
CA PRO A 131 13.91 -15.99 -3.70
C PRO A 131 14.42 -14.81 -4.51
N ASP A 132 13.49 -13.99 -5.01
CA ASP A 132 13.82 -12.77 -5.75
C ASP A 132 14.34 -11.69 -4.80
N THR A 133 15.66 -11.69 -4.58
CA THR A 133 16.32 -10.73 -3.67
C THR A 133 16.18 -9.28 -4.12
N GLY A 134 16.05 -9.03 -5.44
CA GLY A 134 15.84 -7.69 -5.97
C GLY A 134 14.44 -7.17 -5.65
N TYR A 135 13.43 -8.00 -5.84
CA TYR A 135 12.05 -7.67 -5.46
C TYR A 135 11.92 -7.48 -3.95
N LEU A 136 12.51 -8.39 -3.16
CA LEU A 136 12.53 -8.29 -1.70
C LEU A 136 13.22 -7.03 -1.21
N PHE A 137 14.34 -6.63 -1.82
CA PHE A 137 15.01 -5.37 -1.48
C PHE A 137 14.10 -4.14 -1.71
N GLY A 138 13.30 -4.16 -2.78
CA GLY A 138 12.30 -3.12 -3.03
C GLY A 138 11.19 -3.10 -1.96
N LEU A 139 10.64 -4.28 -1.63
CA LEU A 139 9.61 -4.42 -0.59
C LEU A 139 10.13 -3.97 0.78
N ASP A 140 11.30 -4.43 1.20
CA ASP A 140 11.88 -4.11 2.50
C ASP A 140 12.17 -2.60 2.63
N ASN A 141 12.60 -1.94 1.54
CA ASN A 141 12.74 -0.48 1.52
C ASN A 141 11.40 0.24 1.64
N LEU A 142 10.37 -0.18 0.90
CA LEU A 142 9.05 0.45 0.98
C LEU A 142 8.44 0.28 2.37
N ILE A 143 8.55 -0.92 2.96
CA ILE A 143 8.11 -1.23 4.33
C ILE A 143 8.80 -0.29 5.33
N ARG A 144 10.13 -0.19 5.28
CA ARG A 144 10.90 0.69 6.18
C ARG A 144 10.44 2.15 6.06
N LEU A 145 10.24 2.66 4.86
CA LEU A 145 9.82 4.04 4.64
C LEU A 145 8.40 4.32 5.16
N LEU A 146 7.49 3.36 5.01
CA LEU A 146 6.14 3.44 5.59
C LEU A 146 6.17 3.38 7.13
N GLU A 147 7.06 2.57 7.73
CA GLU A 147 7.27 2.54 9.18
C GLU A 147 7.84 3.86 9.73
N GLU A 148 8.78 4.47 9.00
CA GLU A 148 9.31 5.81 9.31
C GLU A 148 8.19 6.86 9.28
N LEU A 149 7.35 6.84 8.24
CA LEU A 149 6.21 7.76 8.13
C LEU A 149 5.21 7.58 9.27
N LEU A 150 4.89 6.33 9.62
CA LEU A 150 4.00 6.03 10.75
C LEU A 150 4.56 6.56 12.07
N SER A 151 5.86 6.34 12.30
CA SER A 151 6.54 6.78 13.53
C SER A 151 6.66 8.31 13.63
N SER A 152 6.78 9.00 12.50
CA SER A 152 6.89 10.47 12.46
C SER A 152 5.59 11.21 12.80
N THR A 153 4.45 10.51 12.81
CA THR A 153 3.11 11.10 13.00
C THR A 153 2.66 11.08 14.47
N VAL A 154 3.39 10.40 15.37
CA VAL A 154 3.06 10.37 16.81
C VAL A 154 3.66 11.60 17.49
N PRO A 155 2.87 12.59 17.97
CA PRO A 155 3.43 13.68 18.75
C PRO A 155 3.98 13.13 20.07
N LEU A 156 5.23 13.48 20.40
CA LEU A 156 5.82 13.27 21.71
C LEU A 156 4.91 13.93 22.75
N THR A 157 4.14 13.13 23.48
CA THR A 157 3.41 13.58 24.66
C THR A 157 4.39 13.47 25.82
N VAL A 158 4.91 14.61 26.27
CA VAL A 158 5.56 14.80 27.57
C VAL A 158 4.80 15.87 28.31
#